data_AF-A0A2V9ZEU5-F1
#
_entry.id   AF-A0A2V9ZEU5-F1
#
_cell.length_a   1.000
_cell.length_b   1.000
_cell.length_c   1.000
_cell.angle_alpha   90.00
_cell.angle_beta   90.00
_cell.angle_gamma   90.00
#
_symmetry.space_group_name_H-M   'P 1'
#
loop_
_entity.id
_entity.type
_entity.pdbx_description
1 polymer ?
#
loop_
_entity_poly.entity_id
_entity_poly.type
_entity_poly.pdbx_seq_one_letter_code
_entity_poly.pdbx_strand_id
1 'polypeptide(L)'
;MGDEKDLGMHRRISRRDFLNGVALTIGGTLLPRAALAVEQSEYAPEKAVGYYPPARTGMRGNHDGTFTYAHRLRDGELWNDSTKPETTGEVYDLVIVGAGISGLAAAYFYRKIAGKTARLLILDNHDDFGGHAKRNEFRVGNRTLIAHGGTMSIGHPAEYSKEAMGLLVELGI
;
A
#
# COMPACT_ATOMS: atom_id res chain seq x y z
N MET A 1 29.01 -27.55 19.00
CA MET A 1 30.14 -27.22 18.12
C MET A 1 29.56 -26.86 16.76
N GLY A 2 29.33 -25.58 16.50
CA GLY A 2 29.07 -25.08 15.14
C GLY A 2 30.41 -24.65 14.60
N ASP A 3 30.89 -25.32 13.56
CA ASP A 3 32.25 -25.18 13.05
C ASP A 3 32.48 -23.79 12.45
N GLU A 4 33.69 -23.25 12.65
CA GLU A 4 34.17 -21.96 12.12
C GLU A 4 34.03 -21.81 10.59
N LYS A 5 33.72 -22.91 9.88
CA LYS A 5 33.32 -22.93 8.48
C LYS A 5 31.99 -22.19 8.23
N ASP A 6 30.98 -22.35 9.08
CA ASP A 6 29.65 -21.76 8.81
C ASP A 6 29.66 -20.24 8.98
N LEU A 7 30.61 -19.72 9.77
CA LEU A 7 30.84 -18.28 9.94
C LEU A 7 31.72 -17.65 8.84
N GLY A 8 32.19 -18.43 7.86
CA GLY A 8 32.96 -17.90 6.74
C GLY A 8 34.36 -17.38 7.09
N MET A 9 34.88 -17.73 8.28
CA MET A 9 36.16 -17.22 8.83
C MET A 9 37.41 -17.64 8.03
N HIS A 10 37.26 -18.56 7.08
CA HIS A 10 38.30 -19.03 6.16
C HIS A 10 38.33 -18.23 4.84
N ARG A 11 37.41 -17.29 4.63
CA ARG A 11 37.42 -16.41 3.46
C ARG A 11 38.43 -15.29 3.67
N ARG A 12 39.33 -15.09 2.71
CA ARG A 12 40.26 -13.95 2.72
C ARG A 12 39.45 -12.65 2.58
N ILE A 13 39.38 -11.87 3.64
CA ILE A 13 38.80 -10.52 3.63
C ILE A 13 39.78 -9.62 2.87
N SER A 14 39.31 -9.00 1.78
CA SER A 14 40.15 -8.10 1.00
C SER A 14 40.19 -6.72 1.66
N ARG A 15 41.30 -5.98 1.54
CA ARG A 15 41.48 -4.64 2.16
C ARG A 15 40.40 -3.62 1.77
N ARG A 16 39.60 -3.91 0.74
CA ARG A 16 38.51 -3.07 0.24
C ARG A 16 37.23 -3.20 1.08
N ASP A 17 37.04 -4.32 1.77
CA ASP A 17 35.84 -4.56 2.61
C ASP A 17 35.92 -3.82 3.96
N PHE A 18 37.14 -3.59 4.48
CA PHE A 18 37.37 -2.88 5.74
C PHE A 18 37.09 -1.37 5.65
N LEU A 19 37.33 -0.74 4.50
CA LEU A 19 37.16 0.70 4.33
C LEU A 19 35.72 1.13 4.08
N ASN A 20 34.87 0.25 3.55
CA ASN A 20 33.44 0.55 3.37
C ASN A 20 32.66 0.49 4.69
N GLY A 21 33.08 -0.35 5.64
CA GLY A 21 32.39 -0.51 6.92
C GLY A 21 32.57 0.66 7.90
N VAL A 22 33.74 1.31 7.91
CA VAL A 22 34.03 2.41 8.86
C VAL A 22 33.51 3.77 8.36
N ALA A 23 33.45 3.98 7.04
CA ALA A 23 32.98 5.23 6.46
C ALA A 23 31.46 5.45 6.65
N LEU A 24 30.67 4.38 6.68
CA LEU A 24 29.21 4.46 6.83
C LEU A 24 28.76 4.69 8.29
N THR A 25 29.56 4.32 9.29
CA THR A 25 29.15 4.45 10.70
C THR A 25 29.33 5.87 11.26
N ILE A 26 30.22 6.68 10.68
CA ILE A 26 30.53 8.02 11.23
C ILE A 26 29.67 9.13 10.57
N GLY A 27 29.17 8.92 9.35
CA GLY A 27 28.32 9.93 8.66
C GLY A 27 26.87 10.01 9.16
N GLY A 28 26.35 8.95 9.79
CA GLY A 28 24.93 8.84 10.15
C GLY A 28 24.50 9.59 11.42
N THR A 29 25.44 10.07 12.24
CA THR A 29 25.12 10.70 13.55
C THR A 29 24.94 12.21 13.48
N LEU A 30 25.22 12.84 12.34
CA LEU A 30 25.16 14.30 12.17
C LEU A 30 24.12 14.78 11.13
N LEU A 31 23.40 13.86 10.50
CA LEU A 31 22.40 14.23 9.50
C LEU A 31 21.03 14.46 10.16
N PRO A 32 20.35 15.59 9.86
CA PRO A 32 18.96 15.80 10.29
C PRO A 32 18.11 14.60 9.84
N ARG A 33 17.16 14.13 10.65
CA ARG A 33 16.23 13.04 10.26
C ARG A 33 15.48 13.29 8.95
N ALA A 34 15.43 14.54 8.48
CA ALA A 34 14.90 14.91 7.16
C ALA A 34 15.75 14.40 5.97
N ALA A 35 17.02 14.03 6.19
CA ALA A 35 17.93 13.49 5.17
C ALA A 35 17.90 11.95 5.07
N LEU A 36 17.12 11.27 5.93
CA LEU A 36 16.83 9.83 5.82
C LEU A 36 15.60 9.56 4.92
N ALA A 37 15.32 10.47 3.98
CA ALA A 37 14.40 10.18 2.90
C ALA A 37 15.05 9.10 2.04
N VAL A 38 14.74 7.83 2.36
CA VAL A 38 14.82 6.72 1.40
C VAL A 38 14.20 7.23 0.12
N GLU A 39 14.94 7.21 -0.99
CA GLU A 39 14.44 7.58 -2.31
C GLU A 39 13.11 6.83 -2.52
N GLN A 40 12.01 7.58 -2.43
CA GLN A 40 10.68 7.07 -2.68
C GLN A 40 10.57 6.86 -4.19
N SER A 41 9.86 5.80 -4.59
CA SER A 41 9.64 5.43 -5.98
C SER A 41 9.49 6.65 -6.89
N GLU A 42 10.25 6.67 -7.99
CA GLU A 42 10.26 7.73 -9.00
C GLU A 42 8.84 8.01 -9.56
N TYR A 43 7.93 7.05 -9.38
CA TYR A 43 6.50 7.18 -9.60
C TYR A 43 5.71 6.94 -8.30
N ALA A 44 5.19 8.02 -7.72
CA ALA A 44 4.30 8.02 -6.54
C ALA A 44 3.19 9.08 -6.73
N PRO A 45 2.28 8.89 -7.71
CA PRO A 45 1.27 9.89 -8.06
C PRO A 45 0.37 10.26 -6.87
N GLU A 46 0.18 9.35 -5.92
CA GLU A 46 -0.57 9.56 -4.69
C GLU A 46 0.02 10.60 -3.73
N LYS A 47 1.30 10.96 -3.92
CA LYS A 47 1.99 12.00 -3.15
C LYS A 47 1.96 13.37 -3.82
N ALA A 48 1.38 13.48 -5.02
CA ALA A 48 1.32 14.74 -5.74
C ALA A 48 0.43 15.77 -5.01
N VAL A 49 0.82 17.05 -5.08
CA VAL A 49 -0.01 18.15 -4.58
C VAL A 49 -1.34 18.16 -5.33
N GLY A 50 -2.46 18.10 -4.59
CA GLY A 50 -3.79 18.03 -5.19
C GLY A 50 -4.19 16.63 -5.68
N TYR A 51 -3.51 15.57 -5.24
CA TYR A 51 -3.97 14.21 -5.47
C TYR A 51 -5.34 13.98 -4.82
N TYR A 52 -6.37 14.06 -5.65
CA TYR A 52 -7.75 13.88 -5.25
C TYR A 52 -8.51 13.12 -6.34
N PRO A 53 -8.38 11.79 -6.37
CA PRO A 53 -8.98 10.92 -7.38
C PRO A 53 -10.48 11.12 -7.59
N PRO A 54 -11.33 11.38 -6.56
CA PRO A 54 -12.77 11.57 -6.76
C PRO A 54 -13.16 12.69 -7.72
N ALA A 55 -12.33 13.73 -7.88
CA ALA A 55 -12.60 14.84 -8.81
C ALA A 55 -12.12 14.57 -10.25
N ARG A 56 -11.46 13.44 -10.51
CA ARG A 56 -10.97 13.09 -11.85
C ARG A 56 -12.13 12.62 -12.72
N THR A 57 -12.10 13.01 -13.98
CA THR A 57 -13.08 12.61 -15.00
C THR A 57 -12.52 11.48 -15.89
N GLY A 58 -13.38 10.86 -16.69
CA GLY A 58 -13.02 9.78 -17.62
C GLY A 58 -13.33 8.38 -17.06
N MET A 59 -13.01 7.33 -17.83
CA MET A 59 -13.21 5.94 -17.41
C MET A 59 -12.21 5.59 -16.31
N ARG A 60 -12.72 5.22 -15.13
CA ARG A 60 -11.95 4.98 -13.89
C ARG A 60 -12.57 3.78 -13.16
N GLY A 61 -11.86 3.21 -12.18
CA GLY A 61 -12.23 1.92 -11.59
C GLY A 61 -11.75 0.76 -12.47
N ASN A 62 -12.50 -0.34 -12.53
CA ASN A 62 -12.18 -1.46 -13.42
C ASN A 62 -12.28 -1.03 -14.89
N HIS A 63 -11.17 -1.07 -15.60
CA HIS A 63 -11.05 -0.79 -17.03
C HIS A 63 -10.03 -1.75 -17.66
N ASP A 64 -9.89 -1.80 -18.98
CA ASP A 64 -9.05 -2.82 -19.65
C ASP A 64 -7.59 -2.90 -19.13
N GLY A 65 -7.08 -1.79 -18.60
CA GLY A 65 -5.74 -1.69 -17.99
C GLY A 65 -5.62 -2.26 -16.57
N THR A 66 -6.71 -2.44 -15.82
CA THR A 66 -6.65 -2.84 -14.40
C THR A 66 -6.22 -4.29 -14.19
N PHE A 67 -6.44 -5.14 -15.19
CA PHE A 67 -6.12 -6.57 -15.14
C PHE A 67 -4.88 -6.94 -15.95
N THR A 68 -4.27 -6.00 -16.66
CA THR A 68 -3.16 -6.29 -17.59
C THR A 68 -2.03 -7.05 -16.91
N TYR A 69 -1.51 -6.53 -15.79
CA TYR A 69 -0.39 -7.18 -15.10
C TYR A 69 -0.79 -8.49 -14.40
N ALA A 70 -2.02 -8.58 -13.89
CA ALA A 70 -2.54 -9.82 -13.30
C ALA A 70 -2.69 -10.93 -14.35
N HIS A 71 -3.20 -10.60 -15.55
CA HIS A 71 -3.29 -11.53 -16.67
C HIS A 71 -1.91 -11.94 -17.18
N ARG A 72 -0.97 -11.00 -17.32
CA ARG A 72 0.43 -11.30 -17.68
C ARG A 72 1.06 -12.30 -16.70
N LEU A 73 0.87 -12.08 -15.40
CA LEU A 73 1.35 -13.01 -14.36
C LEU A 73 0.70 -14.39 -14.48
N ARG A 74 -0.64 -14.45 -14.66
CA ARG A 74 -1.37 -15.70 -14.89
C ARG A 74 -0.85 -16.44 -16.12
N ASP A 75 -0.53 -15.71 -17.17
CA ASP A 75 -0.09 -16.23 -18.46
C ASP A 75 1.41 -16.60 -18.48
N GLY A 76 2.09 -16.48 -17.33
CA GLY A 76 3.47 -16.88 -17.15
C GLY A 76 4.49 -15.92 -17.75
N GLU A 77 4.07 -14.70 -18.09
CA GLU A 77 5.00 -13.66 -18.51
C GLU A 77 5.88 -13.24 -17.33
N LEU A 78 7.19 -13.47 -17.49
CA LEU A 78 8.18 -13.00 -16.55
C LEU A 78 8.29 -11.47 -16.64
N TRP A 79 8.43 -10.83 -15.48
CA TRP A 79 8.74 -9.41 -15.41
C TRP A 79 10.19 -9.20 -15.83
N ASN A 80 10.42 -9.01 -17.14
CA ASN A 80 11.77 -8.87 -17.70
C ASN A 80 12.47 -7.57 -17.28
N ASP A 81 11.72 -6.56 -16.87
CA ASP A 81 12.21 -5.22 -16.47
C ASP A 81 12.07 -4.92 -14.97
N SER A 82 11.49 -5.82 -14.16
CA SER A 82 11.51 -5.60 -12.71
C SER A 82 12.91 -5.91 -12.21
N THR A 83 13.59 -4.91 -11.66
CA THR A 83 14.73 -5.11 -10.77
C THR A 83 14.40 -6.24 -9.79
N LYS A 84 15.41 -7.08 -9.48
CA LYS A 84 15.23 -8.14 -8.48
C LYS A 84 14.60 -7.52 -7.24
N PRO A 85 13.55 -8.12 -6.64
CA PRO A 85 12.96 -7.59 -5.42
C PRO A 85 14.05 -7.31 -4.39
N GLU A 86 14.14 -6.07 -3.94
CA GLU A 86 15.08 -5.67 -2.91
C GLU A 86 14.39 -5.68 -1.55
N THR A 87 15.11 -6.13 -0.54
CA THR A 87 14.62 -6.09 0.83
C THR A 87 14.53 -4.63 1.27
N THR A 88 13.30 -4.15 1.51
CA THR A 88 13.07 -2.77 2.00
C THR A 88 13.36 -2.62 3.51
N GLY A 89 13.47 -3.74 4.24
CA GLY A 89 13.60 -3.74 5.70
C GLY A 89 12.31 -3.39 6.44
N GLU A 90 11.20 -3.21 5.72
CA GLU A 90 9.90 -2.90 6.30
C GLU A 90 9.25 -4.16 6.87
N VAL A 91 8.58 -3.99 8.01
CA VAL A 91 7.84 -5.05 8.70
C VAL A 91 6.43 -4.56 8.96
N TYR A 92 5.45 -5.35 8.56
CA TYR A 92 4.03 -5.08 8.68
C TYR A 92 3.37 -6.22 9.45
N ASP A 93 2.48 -5.88 10.38
CA ASP A 93 1.72 -6.85 11.18
C ASP A 93 0.58 -7.49 10.35
N LEU A 94 0.12 -6.78 9.31
CA LEU A 94 -0.85 -7.27 8.33
C LEU A 94 -0.62 -6.61 6.96
N VAL A 95 -0.65 -7.44 5.91
CA VAL A 95 -0.66 -7.00 4.51
C VAL A 95 -2.02 -7.34 3.90
N ILE A 96 -2.66 -6.37 3.28
CA ILE A 96 -3.96 -6.51 2.61
C ILE A 96 -3.78 -6.16 1.14
N VAL A 97 -4.25 -7.04 0.26
CA VAL A 97 -4.30 -6.80 -1.19
C VAL A 97 -5.75 -6.52 -1.57
N GLY A 98 -6.01 -5.27 -1.95
CA GLY A 98 -7.32 -4.69 -2.24
C GLY A 98 -7.80 -3.75 -1.14
N ALA A 99 -7.92 -2.46 -1.46
CA ALA A 99 -8.48 -1.40 -0.62
C ALA A 99 -9.99 -1.19 -0.86
N GLY A 100 -10.72 -2.25 -1.23
CA GLY A 100 -12.18 -2.25 -1.27
C GLY A 100 -12.82 -2.30 0.11
N ILE A 101 -14.17 -2.33 0.18
CA ILE A 101 -14.91 -2.42 1.46
C ILE A 101 -14.39 -3.57 2.34
N SER A 102 -14.16 -4.76 1.77
CA SER A 102 -13.68 -5.93 2.51
C SER A 102 -12.27 -5.73 3.08
N GLY A 103 -11.34 -5.20 2.30
CA GLY A 103 -9.97 -4.95 2.74
C GLY A 103 -9.89 -3.83 3.79
N LEU A 104 -10.64 -2.76 3.60
CA LEU A 104 -10.74 -1.68 4.59
C LEU A 104 -11.41 -2.15 5.89
N ALA A 105 -12.45 -2.99 5.80
CA ALA A 105 -13.06 -3.62 6.98
C ALA A 105 -12.07 -4.55 7.70
N ALA A 106 -11.30 -5.35 6.96
CA ALA A 106 -10.26 -6.20 7.55
C ALA A 106 -9.21 -5.36 8.28
N ALA A 107 -8.73 -4.27 7.66
CA ALA A 107 -7.81 -3.32 8.31
C ALA A 107 -8.41 -2.73 9.59
N TYR A 108 -9.68 -2.31 9.53
CA TYR A 108 -10.40 -1.73 10.65
C TYR A 108 -10.51 -2.69 11.84
N PHE A 109 -11.02 -3.90 11.61
CA PHE A 109 -11.18 -4.89 12.66
C PHE A 109 -9.84 -5.39 13.19
N TYR A 110 -8.83 -5.58 12.33
CA TYR A 110 -7.48 -5.95 12.77
C TYR A 110 -6.91 -4.89 13.71
N ARG A 111 -7.00 -3.60 13.35
CA ARG A 111 -6.48 -2.50 14.16
C ARG A 111 -7.20 -2.37 15.51
N LYS A 112 -8.48 -2.75 15.59
CA LYS A 112 -9.21 -2.82 16.86
C LYS A 112 -8.64 -3.89 17.80
N ILE A 113 -8.21 -5.03 17.26
CA ILE A 113 -7.68 -6.15 18.04
C ILE A 113 -6.19 -5.92 18.37
N ALA A 114 -5.38 -5.57 17.38
CA ALA A 114 -3.93 -5.43 17.50
C ALA A 114 -3.48 -4.09 18.12
N GLY A 115 -4.37 -3.09 18.16
CA GLY A 115 -4.10 -1.78 18.72
C GLY A 115 -3.60 -0.75 17.70
N LYS A 116 -3.54 0.52 18.14
CA LYS A 116 -3.28 1.67 17.26
C LYS A 116 -1.87 1.70 16.66
N THR A 117 -0.93 0.97 17.24
CA THR A 117 0.48 0.88 16.84
C THR A 117 0.74 -0.17 15.77
N ALA A 118 -0.24 -1.02 15.46
CA ALA A 118 -0.11 -2.01 14.39
C ALA A 118 0.20 -1.34 13.05
N ARG A 119 1.20 -1.86 12.34
CA ARG A 119 1.63 -1.42 11.02
C ARG A 119 0.95 -2.26 9.96
N LEU A 120 0.04 -1.63 9.21
CA LEU A 120 -0.70 -2.29 8.14
C LEU A 120 -0.21 -1.76 6.79
N LEU A 121 -0.01 -2.66 5.83
CA LEU A 121 0.21 -2.32 4.42
C LEU A 121 -1.05 -2.69 3.63
N ILE A 122 -1.64 -1.72 2.93
CA ILE A 122 -2.78 -1.97 2.04
C ILE A 122 -2.34 -1.61 0.63
N LEU A 123 -2.44 -2.57 -0.29
CA LEU A 123 -2.07 -2.44 -1.69
C LEU A 123 -3.33 -2.43 -2.54
N ASP A 124 -3.50 -1.43 -3.39
CA ASP A 124 -4.56 -1.42 -4.40
C ASP A 124 -3.99 -0.95 -5.74
N ASN A 125 -4.48 -1.54 -6.83
CA ASN A 125 -4.08 -1.19 -8.18
C ASN A 125 -4.83 0.04 -8.72
N HIS A 126 -5.88 0.49 -8.02
CA HIS A 126 -6.64 1.68 -8.38
C HIS A 126 -6.01 2.95 -7.82
N ASP A 127 -6.40 4.06 -8.44
CA ASP A 127 -6.03 5.41 -8.01
C ASP A 127 -6.80 5.88 -6.77
N ASP A 128 -7.75 5.12 -6.24
CA ASP A 128 -8.52 5.47 -5.06
C ASP A 128 -8.95 4.21 -4.32
N PHE A 129 -9.24 4.34 -3.03
CA PHE A 129 -9.79 3.25 -2.24
C PHE A 129 -11.31 3.11 -2.41
N GLY A 130 -11.89 2.05 -1.85
CA GLY A 130 -13.32 1.77 -1.84
C GLY A 130 -13.77 0.71 -2.85
N GLY A 131 -12.96 0.39 -3.85
CA GLY A 131 -13.27 -0.61 -4.87
C GLY A 131 -14.59 -0.27 -5.60
N HIS A 132 -15.56 -1.19 -5.58
CA HIS A 132 -16.88 -0.94 -6.19
C HIS A 132 -17.65 0.19 -5.49
N ALA A 133 -17.33 0.56 -4.25
CA ALA A 133 -17.96 1.66 -3.53
C ALA A 133 -17.28 3.01 -3.75
N LYS A 134 -16.72 3.22 -4.94
CA LYS A 134 -16.12 4.48 -5.36
C LYS A 134 -17.19 5.57 -5.51
N ARG A 135 -16.80 6.81 -5.18
CA ARG A 135 -17.60 8.01 -5.48
C ARG A 135 -17.00 8.78 -6.66
N ASN A 136 -17.86 9.39 -7.46
CA ASN A 136 -17.51 10.30 -8.54
C ASN A 136 -18.00 11.70 -8.20
N GLU A 137 -17.15 12.71 -8.35
CA GLU A 137 -17.51 14.11 -8.09
C GLU A 137 -17.55 14.92 -9.39
N PHE A 138 -18.62 15.71 -9.54
CA PHE A 138 -18.83 16.59 -10.69
C PHE A 138 -19.02 18.02 -10.21
N ARG A 139 -18.33 18.97 -10.85
CA ARG A 139 -18.53 20.39 -10.57
C ARG A 139 -19.55 20.99 -11.54
N VAL A 140 -20.66 21.51 -11.01
CA VAL A 140 -21.71 22.19 -11.79
C VAL A 140 -21.88 23.60 -11.21
N GLY A 141 -21.28 24.58 -11.88
CA GLY A 141 -21.15 25.95 -11.36
C GLY A 141 -20.41 25.95 -10.01
N ASN A 142 -21.07 26.47 -8.97
CA ASN A 142 -20.53 26.53 -7.60
C ASN A 142 -20.91 25.32 -6.74
N ARG A 143 -21.47 24.25 -7.32
CA ARG A 143 -21.89 23.05 -6.60
C ARG A 143 -21.03 21.85 -6.98
N THR A 144 -20.71 21.03 -5.98
CA THR A 144 -20.19 19.66 -6.19
C THR A 144 -21.35 18.69 -6.10
N LEU A 145 -21.55 17.91 -7.15
CA LEU A 145 -22.49 16.80 -7.19
C LEU A 145 -21.71 15.50 -6.99
N ILE A 146 -22.24 14.59 -6.19
CA ILE A 146 -21.63 13.29 -5.91
C ILE A 146 -22.51 12.21 -6.55
N ALA A 147 -21.91 11.30 -7.29
CA ALA A 147 -22.57 10.11 -7.82
C ALA A 147 -21.82 8.84 -7.41
N HIS A 148 -22.53 7.71 -7.46
CA HIS A 148 -21.95 6.39 -7.21
C HIS A 148 -21.15 5.93 -8.43
N GLY A 149 -19.93 5.43 -8.21
CA GLY A 149 -19.12 4.75 -9.21
C GLY A 149 -19.40 3.25 -9.32
N GLY A 150 -20.26 2.71 -8.47
CA GLY A 150 -20.68 1.31 -8.45
C GLY A 150 -21.74 1.07 -7.37
N THR A 151 -21.33 0.68 -6.16
CA THR A 151 -22.21 0.46 -5.01
C THR A 151 -23.05 1.72 -4.73
N MET A 152 -24.38 1.55 -4.77
CA MET A 152 -25.34 2.66 -4.69
C MET A 152 -26.09 2.73 -3.37
N SER A 153 -26.46 1.57 -2.80
CA SER A 153 -27.39 1.51 -1.67
C SER A 153 -27.02 0.43 -0.67
N ILE A 154 -27.37 0.67 0.60
CA ILE A 154 -27.38 -0.33 1.67
C ILE A 154 -28.77 -0.97 1.67
N GLY A 155 -28.87 -2.20 1.15
CA GLY A 155 -30.13 -2.95 1.11
C GLY A 155 -30.35 -3.77 2.37
N HIS A 156 -31.58 -3.77 2.89
CA HIS A 156 -32.03 -4.59 4.04
C HIS A 156 -31.03 -4.62 5.23
N PRO A 157 -30.65 -3.47 5.81
CA PRO A 157 -29.68 -3.42 6.91
C PRO A 157 -30.13 -4.20 8.16
N ALA A 158 -31.44 -4.41 8.33
CA ALA A 158 -31.98 -5.25 9.40
C ALA A 158 -31.56 -6.72 9.31
N GLU A 159 -31.12 -7.19 8.14
CA GLU A 159 -30.63 -8.55 7.91
C GLU A 159 -29.11 -8.66 8.06
N TYR A 160 -28.40 -7.56 8.34
CA TYR A 160 -26.95 -7.56 8.43
C TYR A 160 -26.50 -8.29 9.69
N SER A 161 -25.32 -8.92 9.60
CA SER A 161 -24.67 -9.46 10.79
C SER A 161 -24.36 -8.35 11.79
N LYS A 162 -24.16 -8.73 13.06
CA LYS A 162 -23.82 -7.77 14.12
C LYS A 162 -22.53 -7.00 13.79
N GLU A 163 -21.58 -7.66 13.15
CA GLU A 163 -20.29 -7.09 12.75
C GLU A 163 -20.49 -6.06 11.64
N ALA A 164 -21.25 -6.40 10.60
CA ALA A 164 -21.51 -5.50 9.48
C ALA A 164 -22.34 -4.27 9.90
N MET A 165 -23.43 -4.49 10.64
CA MET A 165 -24.24 -3.38 11.15
C MET A 165 -23.47 -2.54 12.19
N GLY A 166 -22.71 -3.19 13.07
CA GLY A 166 -21.85 -2.51 14.04
C GLY A 166 -20.81 -1.61 13.38
N LEU A 167 -20.19 -2.06 12.29
CA LEU A 167 -19.27 -1.23 11.51
C LEU A 167 -19.97 0.01 10.95
N LEU A 168 -21.16 -0.12 10.37
CA LEU A 168 -21.91 1.02 9.85
C LEU A 168 -22.21 2.06 10.93
N VAL A 169 -22.71 1.61 12.09
CA VAL A 169 -23.01 2.49 13.24
C VAL A 169 -21.76 3.22 13.73
N GLU A 170 -20.62 2.52 13.83
CA GLU A 170 -19.36 3.13 14.26
C GLU A 170 -18.79 4.14 13.25
N LEU A 171 -19.13 3.98 11.97
CA LEU A 171 -18.83 4.95 10.91
C LEU A 171 -19.83 6.12 10.88
N GLY A 172 -20.91 6.07 11.69
CA GLY A 172 -21.94 7.11 11.76
C GLY A 172 -22.97 7.05 10.62
N ILE A 173 -23.18 5.88 10.02
CA ILE A 173 -24.14 5.63 8.95
C ILE A 173 -25.46 5.09 9.52
#